data_AF-A0A7K1J3W7-F1
#
_entry.id   AF-A0A7K1J3W7-F1
#
_cell.length_a   1.000
_cell.length_b   1.000
_cell.length_c   1.000
_cell.angle_alpha   90.00
_cell.angle_beta   90.00
_cell.angle_gamma   90.00
#
_symmetry.space_group_name_H-M   'P 1'
#
loop_
_entity.id
_entity.type
_entity.pdbx_description
1 polymer ?
#
loop_
_entity_poly.entity_id
_entity_poly.type
_entity_poly.pdbx_seq_one_letter_code
_entity_poly.pdbx_strand_id
1 'polypeptide(L)'
;MPENSGNSETDLQLSPDELLLLRALAAGEPPAEWKPKLLAKHLLPSVLADSINEKVFDVVADSVLETDDNGDPALIEDYVPDVRGILANISE
;
A
#
# COMPACT_ATOMS: atom_id res chain seq x y z
N MET A 1 -34.82 13.67 -1.31
CA MET A 1 -33.57 12.95 -1.60
C MET A 1 -32.53 13.55 -0.69
N PRO A 2 -31.98 12.83 0.31
CA PRO A 2 -30.93 13.42 1.13
C PRO A 2 -29.62 13.43 0.34
N GLU A 3 -29.03 14.62 0.32
CA GLU A 3 -27.70 14.95 -0.18
C GLU A 3 -26.63 14.49 0.83
N ASN A 4 -25.47 14.10 0.29
CA ASN A 4 -24.16 14.10 0.93
C ASN A 4 -23.93 13.13 2.12
N SER A 5 -23.11 12.09 1.91
CA SER A 5 -22.58 11.25 2.99
C SER A 5 -21.12 10.90 2.68
N GLY A 6 -20.21 11.70 3.25
CA GLY A 6 -18.86 11.28 3.65
C GLY A 6 -17.82 11.15 2.55
N ASN A 7 -17.22 12.28 2.14
CA ASN A 7 -15.77 12.28 1.91
C ASN A 7 -15.12 12.07 3.28
N SER A 8 -14.71 10.84 3.58
CA SER A 8 -13.80 10.57 4.68
C SER A 8 -12.38 10.63 4.12
N GLU A 9 -11.63 11.62 4.58
CA GLU A 9 -10.28 11.99 4.16
C GLU A 9 -9.30 10.79 4.25
N THR A 10 -9.19 9.99 3.19
CA THR A 10 -8.39 8.74 3.06
C THR A 10 -9.01 7.47 3.67
N ASP A 11 -10.27 7.14 3.34
CA ASP A 11 -10.80 5.76 3.48
C ASP A 11 -10.24 4.85 2.37
N LEU A 12 -8.92 4.66 2.37
CA LEU A 12 -8.32 3.64 1.53
C LEU A 12 -8.75 2.30 2.12
N GLN A 13 -9.70 1.64 1.46
CA GLN A 13 -10.14 0.29 1.80
C GLN A 13 -9.05 -0.74 1.46
N LEU A 14 -7.87 -0.56 2.04
CA LEU A 14 -6.75 -1.47 1.93
C LEU A 14 -7.06 -2.71 2.77
N SER A 15 -6.87 -3.86 2.15
CA SER A 15 -6.95 -5.14 2.82
C SER A 15 -5.82 -5.26 3.85
N PRO A 16 -5.99 -6.08 4.90
CA PRO A 16 -4.95 -6.28 5.91
C PRO A 16 -3.63 -6.80 5.31
N ASP A 17 -3.68 -7.56 4.20
CA ASP A 17 -2.50 -8.02 3.48
C ASP A 17 -1.78 -6.90 2.72
N GLU A 18 -2.54 -5.96 2.16
CA GLU A 18 -2.02 -4.77 1.46
C GLU A 18 -1.37 -3.80 2.46
N LEU A 19 -2.03 -3.55 3.59
CA LEU A 19 -1.49 -2.76 4.70
C LEU A 19 -0.21 -3.38 5.25
N LEU A 20 -0.16 -4.70 5.39
CA LEU A 20 1.04 -5.40 5.85
C LEU A 20 2.21 -5.17 4.88
N LEU A 21 1.98 -5.32 3.57
CA LEU A 21 2.99 -5.06 2.55
C LEU A 21 3.45 -3.59 2.58
N LEU A 22 2.51 -2.66 2.50
CA LEU A 22 2.79 -1.23 2.44
C LEU A 22 3.54 -0.75 3.70
N ARG A 23 3.15 -1.23 4.89
CA ARG A 23 3.83 -0.91 6.15
C ARG A 23 5.24 -1.49 6.20
N ALA A 24 5.43 -2.71 5.72
CA ALA A 24 6.75 -3.34 5.69
C ALA A 24 7.69 -2.58 4.75
N LEU A 25 7.21 -2.20 3.55
CA LEU A 25 7.98 -1.38 2.62
C LEU A 25 8.27 0.02 3.19
N ALA A 26 7.28 0.67 3.83
CA ALA A 26 7.46 1.97 4.49
C ALA A 26 8.42 1.93 5.68
N ALA A 27 8.53 0.78 6.35
CA ALA A 27 9.52 0.52 7.39
C ALA A 27 10.92 0.19 6.83
N GLY A 28 11.04 -0.06 5.53
CA GLY A 28 12.27 -0.55 4.90
C GLY A 28 12.57 -2.01 5.25
N GLU A 29 11.56 -2.81 5.58
CA GLU A 29 11.72 -4.22 5.85
C GLU A 29 12.06 -4.99 4.56
N PRO A 30 13.03 -5.92 4.62
CA PRO A 30 13.42 -6.69 3.45
C PRO A 30 12.29 -7.62 2.99
N PRO A 31 12.24 -7.96 1.68
CA PRO A 31 11.27 -8.91 1.14
C PRO A 31 11.18 -10.23 1.90
N ALA A 32 12.29 -10.68 2.49
CA ALA A 32 12.35 -11.89 3.30
C ALA A 32 11.33 -11.92 4.47
N GLU A 33 10.90 -10.78 5.00
CA GLU A 33 9.99 -10.71 6.16
C GLU A 33 8.51 -10.75 5.77
N TRP A 34 8.12 -10.01 4.72
CA TRP A 34 6.72 -9.90 4.29
C TRP A 34 6.34 -10.89 3.19
N LYS A 35 7.26 -11.21 2.26
CA LYS A 35 7.02 -12.12 1.13
C LYS A 35 6.54 -13.50 1.56
N PRO A 36 7.13 -14.19 2.56
CA PRO A 36 6.61 -15.50 2.99
C PRO A 36 5.21 -15.41 3.61
N LYS A 37 4.84 -14.29 4.26
CA LYS A 37 3.50 -14.11 4.85
C LYS A 37 2.42 -14.01 3.78
N LEU A 38 2.73 -13.34 2.67
CA LEU A 38 1.84 -13.22 1.51
C LEU A 38 1.77 -14.53 0.72
N LEU A 39 2.93 -15.15 0.46
CA LEU A 39 3.01 -16.44 -0.24
C LEU A 39 2.29 -17.56 0.52
N ALA A 40 2.35 -17.56 1.86
CA ALA A 40 1.60 -18.52 2.69
C ALA A 40 0.08 -18.42 2.49
N LYS A 41 -0.41 -17.27 2.04
CA LYS A 41 -1.81 -17.02 1.70
C LYS A 41 -2.12 -17.18 0.20
N HIS A 42 -1.15 -17.66 -0.59
CA HIS A 42 -1.23 -17.69 -2.05
C HIS A 42 -1.43 -16.30 -2.71
N LEU A 43 -1.02 -15.23 -2.03
CA LEU A 43 -1.07 -13.88 -2.56
C LEU A 43 0.24 -13.52 -3.26
N LEU A 44 0.14 -12.89 -4.42
CA LEU A 44 1.28 -12.39 -5.18
C LEU A 44 1.60 -10.96 -4.74
N PRO A 45 2.83 -10.68 -4.28
CA PRO A 45 3.23 -9.33 -3.87
C PRO A 45 3.06 -8.28 -4.97
N SER A 46 3.35 -8.63 -6.22
CA SER A 46 3.17 -7.74 -7.37
C SER A 46 1.71 -7.33 -7.54
N VAL A 47 0.77 -8.27 -7.46
CA VAL A 47 -0.67 -8.00 -7.57
C VAL A 47 -1.17 -7.11 -6.42
N LEU A 48 -0.67 -7.35 -5.20
CA LEU A 48 -0.99 -6.49 -4.05
C LEU A 48 -0.43 -5.08 -4.25
N ALA A 49 0.77 -4.96 -4.80
CA ALA A 49 1.37 -3.66 -5.08
C ALA A 49 0.61 -2.88 -6.16
N ASP A 50 0.18 -3.54 -7.24
CA ASP A 50 -0.71 -2.94 -8.24
C ASP A 50 -2.01 -2.45 -7.58
N SER A 51 -2.65 -3.27 -6.74
CA SER A 51 -3.89 -2.86 -6.08
C SER A 51 -3.71 -1.73 -5.06
N ILE A 52 -2.59 -1.72 -4.33
CA ILE A 52 -2.20 -0.61 -3.46
C ILE A 52 -2.00 0.66 -4.28
N ASN A 53 -1.26 0.58 -5.39
CA ASN A 53 -1.04 1.72 -6.28
C ASN A 53 -2.38 2.26 -6.78
N GLU A 54 -3.29 1.43 -7.29
CA GLU A 54 -4.60 1.89 -7.75
C GLU A 54 -5.37 2.65 -6.66
N LYS A 55 -5.40 2.13 -5.42
CA LYS A 55 -6.10 2.80 -4.31
C LYS A 55 -5.43 4.11 -3.91
N VAL A 56 -4.11 4.09 -3.74
CA VAL A 56 -3.33 5.26 -3.34
C VAL A 56 -3.32 6.33 -4.44
N PHE A 57 -3.46 5.93 -5.71
CA PHE A 57 -3.50 6.84 -6.86
C PHE A 57 -4.64 7.86 -6.77
N ASP A 58 -5.80 7.51 -6.20
CA ASP A 58 -6.88 8.48 -5.98
C ASP A 58 -6.47 9.64 -5.04
N VAL A 59 -5.43 9.44 -4.23
CA VAL A 59 -4.96 10.39 -3.20
C VAL A 59 -3.67 11.08 -3.63
N VAL A 60 -2.67 10.29 -4.03
CA VAL A 60 -1.33 10.78 -4.40
C VAL A 60 -1.27 11.20 -5.86
N ALA A 61 -2.18 10.68 -6.69
CA ALA A 61 -2.17 10.84 -8.15
C ALA A 61 -0.87 10.36 -8.82
N ASP A 62 -0.13 9.47 -8.15
CA ASP A 62 1.03 8.78 -8.69
C ASP A 62 1.19 7.38 -8.08
N SER A 63 2.01 6.56 -8.71
CA SER A 63 2.39 5.25 -8.21
C SER A 63 3.40 5.40 -7.09
N VAL A 64 3.08 4.87 -5.90
CA VAL A 64 3.98 4.91 -4.75
C VAL A 64 4.87 3.68 -4.67
N LEU A 65 4.42 2.56 -5.23
CA LEU A 65 5.18 1.32 -5.33
C LEU A 65 5.70 1.12 -6.76
N GLU A 66 6.94 0.69 -6.88
CA GLU A 66 7.55 0.21 -8.11
C GLU A 66 7.88 -1.28 -8.01
N THR A 67 8.21 -1.90 -9.14
CA THR A 67 8.73 -3.27 -9.16
C THR A 67 10.24 -3.20 -9.31
N ASP A 68 10.98 -3.80 -8.37
CA ASP A 68 12.43 -3.85 -8.41
C ASP A 68 12.96 -4.80 -9.51
N ASP A 69 14.28 -4.86 -9.68
CA ASP A 69 14.94 -5.76 -10.64
C ASP A 69 14.68 -7.26 -10.37
N ASN A 70 14.26 -7.62 -9.15
CA ASN A 70 13.96 -8.99 -8.75
C ASN A 70 12.47 -9.35 -8.98
N GLY A 71 11.65 -8.39 -9.42
CA GLY A 71 10.21 -8.57 -9.58
C GLY A 71 9.44 -8.43 -8.26
N ASP A 72 10.06 -7.89 -7.22
CA ASP A 72 9.46 -7.64 -5.93
C ASP A 72 8.99 -6.18 -5.81
N PRO A 73 7.84 -5.93 -5.19
CA PRO A 73 7.38 -4.56 -4.96
C PRO A 73 8.31 -3.83 -4.00
N ALA A 74 8.71 -2.63 -4.39
CA ALA A 74 9.53 -1.71 -3.63
C ALA A 74 8.80 -0.36 -3.51
N LEU A 75 8.91 0.28 -2.35
CA LEU A 75 8.37 1.61 -2.14
C LEU A 75 9.36 2.63 -2.71
N ILE A 76 8.85 3.55 -3.53
CA ILE A 76 9.64 4.63 -4.11
C ILE A 76 10.06 5.58 -2.98
N GLU A 77 11.36 5.86 -2.87
CA GLU A 77 11.93 6.65 -1.77
C GLU A 77 11.30 8.05 -1.64
N ASP A 78 10.93 8.66 -2.77
CA ASP A 78 10.29 9.98 -2.83
C ASP A 78 8.88 9.96 -2.19
N TYR A 79 8.18 8.82 -2.27
CA TYR A 79 6.83 8.62 -1.76
C TYR A 79 6.76 8.00 -0.36
N VAL A 80 7.89 7.63 0.24
CA VAL A 80 7.97 7.18 1.64
C VAL A 80 7.26 8.14 2.62
N PRO A 81 7.52 9.47 2.60
CA PRO A 81 6.83 10.39 3.51
C PRO A 81 5.32 10.41 3.29
N ASP A 82 4.85 10.44 2.04
CA ASP A 82 3.42 10.44 1.70
C ASP A 82 2.74 9.15 2.15
N VAL A 83 3.33 7.98 1.86
CA VAL A 83 2.82 6.68 2.28
C VAL A 83 2.78 6.56 3.79
N ARG A 84 3.79 7.05 4.51
CA ARG A 84 3.76 7.09 5.98
C ARG A 84 2.67 8.01 6.51
N GLY A 85 2.43 9.14 5.85
CA GLY A 85 1.31 10.03 6.15
C GLY A 85 -0.02 9.30 5.99
N ILE A 86 -0.21 8.59 4.88
CA ILE A 86 -1.40 7.78 4.63
C ILE A 86 -1.58 6.71 5.72
N LEU A 87 -0.55 5.92 6.01
CA LEU A 87 -0.59 4.89 7.06
C LEU A 87 -0.90 5.46 8.45
N ALA A 88 -0.49 6.69 8.74
CA ALA A 88 -0.82 7.36 9.99
C ALA A 88 -2.28 7.86 10.06
N ASN A 89 -2.89 8.14 8.90
CA ASN A 89 -4.30 8.52 8.80
C ASN A 89 -5.24 7.29 8.80
N ILE A 90 -4.75 6.12 8.38
CA ILE A 90 -5.43 4.84 8.51
C ILE A 90 -5.27 4.37 9.97
N SER A 91 -6.06 4.97 10.87
CA SER A 91 -6.13 4.55 12.27
C SER A 91 -7.19 3.45 12.43
N GLU A 92 -6.76 2.33 13.01
CA GLU A 92 -7.53 1.09 13.29
C GLU A 92 -8.79 1.31 14.15
#